data_AF-A0A2P5LNU4-F1
#
_entry.id   AF-A0A2P5LNU4-F1
#
_cell.length_a   1.000
_cell.length_b   1.000
_cell.length_c   1.000
_cell.angle_alpha   90.00
_cell.angle_beta   90.00
_cell.angle_gamma   90.00
#
_symmetry.space_group_name_H-M   'P 1'
#
loop_
_entity.id
_entity.type
_entity.pdbx_description
1 polymer ?
#
loop_
_entity_poly.entity_id
_entity_poly.type
_entity_poly.pdbx_seq_one_letter_code
_entity_poly.pdbx_strand_id
1 'polypeptide(L)' 'MRKIAFVTQKGGAGKSTLASSVAVAARQAGERVFIIDLDPLQTLVKWSRARGAADIPVEHVPPAKLS' A
#
# COMPACT_ATOMS: atom_id res chain seq x y z
N MET A 1 -2.69 11.18 -12.93
CA MET A 1 -2.62 10.21 -11.82
C MET A 1 -1.50 9.22 -12.12
N ARG A 2 -0.53 9.04 -11.22
CA ARG A 2 0.55 8.04 -11.39
C ARG A 2 0.15 6.75 -10.67
N LYS A 3 0.42 5.60 -11.26
CA LYS A 3 0.14 4.27 -10.67
C LYS A 3 1.47 3.52 -10.55
N ILE A 4 1.73 2.96 -9.38
CA ILE A 4 2.94 2.16 -9.11
C ILE A 4 2.47 0.82 -8.55
N ALA A 5 2.96 -0.28 -9.11
CA ALA A 5 2.61 -1.63 -8.68
C ALA A 5 3.86 -2.38 -8.22
N PHE A 6 3.79 -2.96 -7.03
CA PHE A 6 4.84 -3.80 -6.46
C PHE A 6 4.45 -5.26 -6.63
N VAL A 7 5.01 -5.93 -7.66
CA VAL A 7 4.57 -7.27 -8.07
C VAL A 7 5.73 -8.26 -8.01
N THR A 8 5.52 -9.38 -7.32
CA THR A 8 6.40 -10.56 -7.36
C THR A 8 5.69 -11.75 -6.74
N GLN A 9 5.96 -12.95 -7.27
CA GLN A 9 5.45 -14.22 -6.77
C GLN A 9 6.14 -14.69 -5.49
N LYS A 10 7.33 -14.15 -5.15
CA LYS A 10 8.05 -14.52 -3.94
C LYS A 10 7.45 -13.85 -2.70
N GLY A 11 7.10 -14.64 -1.70
CA GLY A 11 6.77 -14.18 -0.35
C GLY A 11 8.00 -13.57 0.34
N GLY A 12 7.82 -12.52 1.14
CA GLY A 12 8.94 -11.88 1.86
C GLY A 12 9.92 -11.07 1.01
N ALA A 13 9.64 -10.85 -0.28
CA ALA A 13 10.50 -10.05 -1.17
C ALA A 13 10.46 -8.52 -0.95
N GLY A 14 9.81 -8.05 0.13
CA GLY A 14 9.78 -6.63 0.49
C GLY A 14 8.72 -5.77 -0.20
N LYS A 15 7.73 -6.35 -0.90
CA LYS A 15 6.66 -5.60 -1.61
C LYS A 15 5.95 -4.58 -0.70
N SER A 16 5.39 -5.06 0.40
CA SER A 16 4.62 -4.22 1.34
C SER A 16 5.50 -3.20 2.05
N THR A 17 6.77 -3.54 2.29
CA THR A 17 7.77 -2.61 2.85
C THR A 17 8.07 -1.47 1.88
N LEU A 18 8.38 -1.78 0.62
CA LEU A 18 8.63 -0.76 -0.39
C LEU A 18 7.39 0.09 -0.67
N ALA A 19 6.21 -0.52 -0.76
CA ALA A 19 4.96 0.19 -0.97
C ALA A 19 4.68 1.22 0.13
N SER A 20 4.84 0.85 1.41
CA SER A 20 4.62 1.78 2.52
C SER A 20 5.69 2.88 2.57
N SER A 21 6.96 2.54 2.36
CA SER A 21 8.05 3.54 2.32
C SER A 21 7.86 4.56 1.20
N VAL A 22 7.52 4.10 -0.02
CA VAL A 22 7.26 5.00 -1.15
C VAL A 22 6.03 5.86 -0.90
N ALA A 23 4.98 5.31 -0.31
CA ALA A 23 3.78 6.07 0.02
C ALA A 23 4.06 7.20 1.03
N VAL A 24 4.85 6.92 2.07
CA VAL A 24 5.27 7.94 3.06
C VAL A 24 6.13 9.02 2.39
N ALA A 25 7.13 8.62 1.59
CA ALA A 25 7.99 9.57 0.90
C ALA A 25 7.19 10.48 -0.06
N ALA A 26 6.27 9.92 -0.83
CA ALA A 26 5.39 10.69 -1.72
C ALA A 26 4.49 11.66 -0.93
N ARG A 27 3.91 11.19 0.19
CA ARG A 27 3.07 12.04 1.05
C ARG A 27 3.86 13.19 1.68
N GLN A 28 5.12 12.97 2.07
CA GLN A 28 6.03 13.99 2.57
C GLN A 28 6.43 15.00 1.48
N ALA A 29 6.50 14.57 0.23
CA ALA A 29 6.72 15.44 -0.93
C ALA A 29 5.47 16.26 -1.34
N GLY A 30 4.37 16.18 -0.59
CA GLY A 30 3.14 16.93 -0.85
C GLY A 30 2.17 16.25 -1.82
N GLU A 31 2.46 15.02 -2.25
CA GLU A 31 1.57 14.28 -3.15
C GLU A 31 0.36 13.71 -2.41
N ARG A 32 -0.75 13.56 -3.13
CA ARG A 32 -1.92 12.81 -2.65
C ARG A 32 -1.70 11.32 -2.95
N VAL A 33 -1.73 10.50 -1.91
CA VAL A 33 -1.40 9.08 -1.98
C VAL A 33 -2.57 8.24 -1.47
N PHE A 34 -2.84 7.14 -2.15
CA PHE A 34 -3.80 6.12 -1.76
C PHE A 34 -3.19 4.76 -2.05
N ILE A 35 -3.34 3.81 -1.13
CA ILE A 35 -2.80 2.45 -1.28
C ILE A 35 -3.96 1.47 -1.47
N ILE A 36 -3.82 0.63 -2.51
CA ILE A 36 -4.65 -0.56 -2.71
C ILE A 36 -3.85 -1.78 -2.25
N ASP A 37 -4.33 -2.46 -1.23
CA ASP A 37 -3.76 -3.70 -0.72
C ASP A 37 -4.47 -4.90 -1.36
N LEU A 38 -3.80 -5.58 -2.29
CA LEU A 38 -4.32 -6.79 -2.94
C LEU A 38 -3.89 -8.08 -2.23
N ASP A 39 -3.08 -7.99 -1.16
CA ASP A 39 -2.57 -9.14 -0.44
C ASP A 39 -3.65 -9.74 0.48
N PRO A 40 -3.99 -11.04 0.35
CA PRO A 40 -4.92 -11.70 1.26
C PRO A 40 -4.53 -11.58 2.75
N LEU A 41 -3.24 -11.42 3.07
CA LEU A 41 -2.75 -11.23 4.43
C LEU A 41 -2.95 -9.81 4.97
N GLN A 42 -3.35 -8.86 4.11
CA GLN A 42 -3.67 -7.47 4.44
C GLN A 42 -2.54 -6.75 5.20
N THR A 43 -1.29 -7.00 4.79
CA THR A 43 -0.11 -6.45 5.48
C THR A 43 -0.12 -4.93 5.51
N LEU A 44 -0.54 -4.26 4.43
CA LEU A 44 -0.56 -2.79 4.36
C LEU A 44 -1.72 -2.20 5.16
N VAL A 45 -2.87 -2.86 5.21
CA VAL A 45 -3.98 -2.45 6.10
C VAL A 45 -3.54 -2.51 7.57
N LYS A 46 -2.90 -3.61 7.98
CA LYS A 46 -2.38 -3.77 9.35
C LYS A 46 -1.33 -2.69 9.66
N TRP A 47 -0.41 -2.44 8.73
CA TRP A 47 0.58 -1.38 8.86
C TRP A 47 -0.06 0.01 9.04
N SER A 48 -1.06 0.35 8.22
CA SER A 48 -1.75 1.64 8.30
C SER A 48 -2.39 1.87 9.67
N ARG A 49 -3.05 0.83 10.21
CA ARG A 49 -3.64 0.87 11.57
C ARG A 49 -2.58 1.07 12.66
N ALA A 50 -1.43 0.41 12.54
CA ALA A 50 -0.36 0.50 13.52
C ALA A 50 0.41 1.83 13.48
N ARG A 51 0.43 2.53 12.33
CA ARG A 51 1.20 3.77 12.14
C ARG A 51 0.65 4.96 12.94
N GLY A 52 -0.64 4.96 13.31
CA GLY A 52 -1.26 6.04 14.09
C GLY A 52 -1.50 7.36 13.34
N ALA A 53 -0.97 7.52 12.14
CA ALA A 53 -1.20 8.68 11.27
C ALA A 53 -2.20 8.34 10.15
N ALA A 54 -3.23 9.19 9.99
CA ALA A 54 -4.37 8.99 9.10
C ALA A 54 -4.25 9.73 7.74
N ASP A 55 -3.04 10.12 7.35
CA ASP A 55 -2.74 10.93 6.15
C ASP A 55 -2.57 10.12 4.85
N ILE A 56 -2.52 8.78 4.94
CA ILE A 56 -2.44 7.86 3.80
C ILE A 56 -3.52 6.79 3.95
N PRO A 57 -4.63 6.90 3.21
CA PRO A 57 -5.67 5.88 3.24
C PRO A 57 -5.18 4.59 2.56
N VAL A 58 -5.56 3.46 3.15
CA VAL A 58 -5.24 2.12 2.66
C VAL A 58 -6.51 1.29 2.64
N GLU A 59 -6.83 0.73 1.48
CA GLU A 59 -8.00 -0.14 1.31
C GLU A 59 -7.56 -1.52 0.83
N HIS A 60 -8.08 -2.57 1.49
CA HIS A 60 -7.95 -3.91 0.97
C HIS A 60 -8.97 -4.14 -0.13
N VAL A 61 -8.48 -4.44 -1.33
CA VAL A 61 -9.33 -4.72 -2.49
C VAL A 61 -9.03 -6.16 -2.92
N PRO A 62 -9.97 -7.11 -2.74
CA PRO A 62 -9.80 -8.45 -3.29
C PRO A 62 -9.67 -8.40 -4.82
N PRO A 63 -8.87 -9.27 -5.45
CA PRO A 63 -8.71 -9.29 -6.91
C PRO A 63 -10.04 -9.37 -7.68
N ALA A 64 -11.04 -10.08 -7.12
CA ALA A 64 -12.37 -10.22 -7.69
C ALA A 64 -13.16 -8.90 -7.79
N LYS A 65 -12.71 -7.81 -7.15
CA LYS A 65 -13.35 -6.48 -7.19
C LYS A 65 -12.68 -5.52 -8.17
N LEU A 66 -11.72 -5.98 -8.97
CA LEU A 66 -11.01 -5.15 -9.96
C LEU A 66 -11.62 -5.23 -11.37
N SER A 67 -12.73 -5.97 -11.54
CA SER A 67 -13.47 -6.13 -12.79
C SER A 67 -14.45 -4.99 -13.05
#